data_AF-A0A651DFP8-F1
#
_entry.id   AF-A0A651DFP8-F1
#
_cell.length_a   1.000
_cell.length_b   1.000
_cell.length_c   1.000
_cell.angle_alpha   90.00
_cell.angle_beta   90.00
_cell.angle_gamma   90.00
#
_symmetry.space_group_name_H-M   'P 1'
#
loop_
_entity.id
_entity.type
_entity.pdbx_description
1 polymer ?
#
loop_
_entity_poly.entity_id
_entity_poly.type
_entity_poly.pdbx_seq_one_letter_code
_entity_poly.pdbx_strand_id
1 'polypeptide(L)'
;MGGAGALVGAAGRRWRGCRGSRGGRVRVGGGRVNRHGYSLVELLVALFVAGVFLAGLTSLLHGLSELSREVIRRVDEAQAVRTVWVTLDEELAAGRHGVDWSLEGERAIVLRAFRGLARVTGQGEGGDRWTVAWVGHREPVGGRDSLRVLTAEGRWYTAELRWTGSGPDPMAVDGGDGGMLGARGATWEWSHPPGAEPILARVFEAGRYSLEDGAFRYRRGAGGRQPLTPELFDANSGFRDEEDGLRVRLVFRDGDATEWHIPRER
;
A
#
# COMPACT_ATOMS: atom_id res chain seq x y z
N MET A 1 21.60 10.78 -32.55
CA MET A 1 22.37 10.35 -31.37
C MET A 1 21.36 9.86 -30.35
N GLY A 2 21.13 8.59 -30.07
CA GLY A 2 21.99 7.41 -30.12
C GLY A 2 21.93 6.78 -28.73
N GLY A 3 20.88 6.00 -28.43
CA GLY A 3 20.66 5.42 -27.10
C GLY A 3 19.68 4.26 -27.17
N ALA A 4 20.21 3.07 -27.46
CA ALA A 4 19.50 1.81 -27.50
C ALA A 4 19.26 1.28 -26.07
N GLY A 5 18.04 0.86 -25.76
CA GLY A 5 17.65 0.24 -24.49
C GLY A 5 17.04 -1.14 -24.74
N ALA A 6 17.72 -2.17 -24.24
CA ALA A 6 17.62 -3.56 -24.64
C ALA A 6 16.32 -4.28 -24.22
N LEU A 7 15.79 -5.06 -25.16
CA LEU A 7 14.80 -6.12 -24.96
C LEU A 7 15.40 -7.26 -24.11
N VAL A 8 14.82 -7.51 -22.93
CA VAL A 8 15.16 -8.65 -22.08
C VAL A 8 14.55 -9.91 -22.70
N GLY A 9 15.43 -10.75 -23.23
CA GLY A 9 15.10 -11.99 -23.91
C GLY A 9 14.54 -13.05 -22.95
N ALA A 10 13.48 -13.72 -23.41
CA ALA A 10 12.98 -14.95 -22.85
C ALA A 10 14.05 -16.05 -22.96
N ALA A 11 14.60 -16.45 -21.81
CA ALA A 11 15.53 -17.57 -21.72
C ALA A 11 14.78 -18.89 -21.96
N GLY A 12 14.70 -19.28 -23.23
CA GLY A 12 14.34 -20.63 -23.65
C GLY A 12 15.36 -21.63 -23.10
N ARG A 13 14.99 -22.34 -22.04
CA ARG A 13 15.77 -23.47 -21.53
C ARG A 13 15.67 -24.63 -22.52
N ARG A 14 16.64 -24.68 -23.44
CA ARG A 14 17.00 -25.85 -24.24
C ARG A 14 17.31 -27.02 -23.30
N TRP A 15 16.46 -28.03 -23.33
CA TRP A 15 16.78 -29.36 -22.83
C TRP A 15 17.92 -29.94 -23.67
N ARG A 16 19.12 -30.02 -23.08
CA ARG A 16 20.27 -30.72 -23.66
C ARG A 16 20.05 -32.22 -23.48
N GLY A 17 20.18 -32.94 -24.59
CA GLY A 17 20.14 -34.39 -24.61
C GLY A 17 21.30 -35.03 -23.85
N CYS A 18 20.96 -36.04 -23.05
CA CYS A 18 21.82 -37.17 -22.73
C CYS A 18 21.40 -38.28 -23.72
N ARG A 19 22.16 -38.52 -24.79
CA ARG A 19 23.37 -39.36 -24.84
C ARG A 19 23.02 -40.82 -24.53
N GLY A 20 23.14 -41.64 -25.58
CA GLY A 20 22.51 -42.95 -25.70
C GLY A 20 22.94 -43.99 -24.67
N SER A 21 21.96 -44.79 -24.26
CA SER A 21 22.19 -46.13 -23.74
C SER A 21 22.03 -47.14 -24.86
N ARG A 22 23.06 -47.95 -25.03
CA ARG A 22 23.20 -49.06 -25.97
C ARG A 22 21.95 -49.94 -25.99
N GLY A 23 21.57 -50.38 -27.19
CA GLY A 23 20.55 -51.39 -27.41
C GLY A 23 20.91 -52.70 -26.74
N GLY A 24 20.41 -52.89 -25.52
CA GLY A 24 20.25 -54.21 -24.93
C GLY A 24 19.04 -54.87 -25.58
N ARG A 25 19.26 -55.91 -26.37
CA ARG A 25 18.20 -56.84 -26.77
C ARG A 25 17.62 -57.47 -25.50
N VAL A 26 16.54 -56.90 -24.99
CA VAL A 26 15.68 -57.57 -24.02
C VAL A 26 15.04 -58.73 -24.77
N ARG A 27 15.53 -59.95 -24.50
CA ARG A 27 14.79 -61.16 -24.81
C ARG A 27 13.45 -61.04 -24.08
N VAL A 28 12.38 -60.80 -24.83
CA VAL A 28 11.02 -61.03 -24.36
C VAL A 28 10.92 -62.53 -24.14
N GLY A 29 11.29 -62.97 -22.93
CA GLY A 29 11.01 -64.32 -22.48
C GLY A 29 9.50 -64.50 -22.55
N GLY A 30 9.05 -65.42 -23.39
CA GLY A 30 7.68 -65.90 -23.43
C GLY A 30 7.36 -66.60 -22.11
N GLY A 31 7.17 -65.82 -21.05
CA GLY A 31 6.54 -66.25 -19.83
C GLY A 31 5.13 -66.65 -20.20
N ARG A 32 4.83 -67.95 -20.13
CA ARG A 32 3.46 -68.45 -20.19
C ARG A 32 2.65 -67.62 -19.20
N VAL A 33 1.76 -66.79 -19.72
CA VAL A 33 0.79 -66.06 -18.91
C VAL A 33 -0.13 -67.13 -18.35
N ASN A 34 0.22 -67.62 -17.17
CA ASN A 34 -0.59 -68.50 -16.36
C ASN A 34 -1.84 -67.69 -16.00
N ARG A 35 -2.87 -67.76 -16.84
CA ARG A 35 -4.21 -67.21 -16.58
C ARG A 35 -4.84 -68.02 -15.45
N HIS A 36 -4.38 -67.80 -14.22
CA HIS A 36 -5.14 -68.18 -13.03
C HIS A 36 -6.28 -67.16 -12.95
N GLY A 37 -7.52 -67.65 -13.08
CA GLY A 37 -8.70 -66.79 -12.97
C GLY A 37 -8.71 -66.16 -11.59
N TYR A 38 -8.77 -64.83 -11.54
CA TYR A 38 -8.92 -64.08 -10.29
C TYR A 38 -10.13 -64.62 -9.53
N SER A 39 -9.93 -65.01 -8.27
CA SER A 39 -11.06 -65.44 -7.45
C SER A 39 -11.91 -64.21 -7.07
N LEU A 40 -13.23 -64.38 -6.92
CA LEU A 40 -14.13 -63.32 -6.46
C LEU A 40 -13.65 -62.68 -5.14
N VAL A 41 -12.99 -63.47 -4.29
CA VAL A 41 -12.40 -63.04 -3.02
C VAL A 41 -11.27 -62.02 -3.24
N GLU A 42 -10.37 -62.26 -4.20
CA GLU A 42 -9.26 -61.32 -4.50
C GLU A 42 -9.79 -59.97 -5.00
N LEU A 43 -10.84 -59.99 -5.83
CA LEU A 43 -11.48 -58.76 -6.31
C LEU A 43 -12.10 -57.96 -5.16
N LEU A 44 -12.79 -58.62 -4.22
CA LEU A 44 -13.38 -57.97 -3.06
C LEU A 44 -12.31 -57.35 -2.15
N VAL A 45 -11.20 -58.06 -1.92
CA VAL A 45 -10.08 -57.54 -1.13
C VAL A 45 -9.44 -56.33 -1.82
N ALA A 46 -9.19 -56.40 -3.13
CA ALA A 46 -8.64 -55.29 -3.89
C ALA A 46 -9.55 -54.06 -3.87
N LEU A 47 -10.87 -54.25 -4.00
CA LEU A 47 -11.86 -53.18 -3.94
C LEU A 47 -11.92 -52.54 -2.55
N PHE A 48 -11.89 -53.36 -1.48
CA PHE A 48 -11.86 -52.87 -0.11
C PHE A 48 -10.60 -52.03 0.16
N VAL A 49 -9.43 -52.54 -0.20
CA VAL A 49 -8.15 -51.85 -0.04
C VAL A 49 -8.15 -50.54 -0.83
N ALA A 50 -8.57 -50.57 -2.10
CA ALA A 50 -8.70 -49.36 -2.93
C ALA A 50 -9.66 -48.34 -2.32
N GLY A 51 -10.77 -48.79 -1.75
CA GLY A 51 -11.73 -47.93 -1.05
C GLY A 51 -11.11 -47.24 0.18
N VAL A 52 -10.37 -47.98 1.01
CA VAL A 52 -9.64 -47.40 2.16
C VAL A 52 -8.59 -46.39 1.71
N PHE A 53 -7.82 -46.70 0.65
CA PHE A 53 -6.85 -45.77 0.09
C PHE A 53 -7.50 -44.50 -0.46
N LEU A 54 -8.62 -44.64 -1.17
CA LEU A 54 -9.35 -43.49 -1.70
C LEU A 54 -9.92 -42.62 -0.58
N ALA A 55 -10.48 -43.22 0.47
CA ALA A 55 -10.97 -42.50 1.65
C ALA A 55 -9.84 -41.79 2.41
N GLY A 56 -8.67 -42.42 2.54
CA GLY A 56 -7.49 -41.79 3.12
C GLY A 56 -7.00 -40.60 2.30
N LEU A 57 -6.96 -40.74 0.97
CA LEU A 57 -6.55 -39.68 0.06
C LEU A 57 -7.53 -38.51 0.09
N THR A 58 -8.84 -38.76 0.09
CA THR A 58 -9.83 -37.68 0.17
C THR A 58 -9.73 -36.94 1.49
N SER A 59 -9.62 -37.65 2.62
CA SER A 59 -9.41 -37.03 3.94
C SER A 59 -8.16 -36.13 3.96
N LEU A 60 -7.05 -36.61 3.41
CA LEU A 60 -5.80 -35.84 3.32
C LEU A 60 -5.96 -34.59 2.43
N LEU A 61 -6.64 -34.69 1.29
CA LEU A 61 -6.91 -33.55 0.42
C LEU A 61 -7.81 -32.50 1.09
N HIS A 62 -8.79 -32.93 1.90
CA HIS A 62 -9.62 -32.02 2.68
C HIS A 62 -8.78 -31.31 3.74
N GLY A 63 -7.97 -32.06 4.51
CA GLY A 63 -7.06 -31.48 5.51
C GLY A 63 -6.07 -30.48 4.91
N LEU A 64 -5.47 -30.78 3.75
CA LEU A 64 -4.60 -29.84 3.03
C LEU A 64 -5.35 -28.58 2.57
N SER A 65 -6.60 -28.73 2.14
CA SER A 65 -7.43 -27.60 1.72
C SER A 65 -7.78 -26.68 2.89
N GLU A 66 -8.10 -27.25 4.04
CA GLU A 66 -8.37 -26.50 5.28
C GLU A 66 -7.12 -25.76 5.78
N LEU A 67 -5.98 -26.46 5.84
CA LEU A 67 -4.71 -25.84 6.21
C LEU A 67 -4.30 -24.71 5.26
N SER A 68 -4.48 -24.91 3.94
CA SER A 68 -4.20 -23.88 2.95
C SER A 68 -5.06 -22.64 3.14
N ARG A 69 -6.37 -22.81 3.39
CA ARG A 69 -7.29 -21.69 3.68
C ARG A 69 -6.90 -20.95 4.94
N GLU A 70 -6.54 -21.67 6.01
CA GLU A 70 -6.09 -21.06 7.25
C GLU A 70 -4.80 -20.25 7.05
N VAL A 71 -3.82 -20.77 6.31
CA VAL A 71 -2.59 -20.04 6.01
C VAL A 71 -2.88 -18.78 5.17
N ILE A 72 -3.72 -18.87 4.14
CA ILE A 72 -4.10 -17.71 3.33
C ILE A 72 -4.76 -16.64 4.21
N ARG A 73 -5.70 -17.04 5.07
CA ARG A 73 -6.37 -16.15 6.02
C ARG A 73 -5.37 -15.43 6.92
N ARG A 74 -4.44 -16.16 7.54
CA ARG A 74 -3.40 -15.59 8.41
C ARG A 74 -2.49 -14.60 7.68
N VAL A 75 -2.17 -14.86 6.42
CA VAL A 75 -1.39 -13.95 5.58
C VAL A 75 -2.17 -12.67 5.30
N ASP A 76 -3.46 -12.78 4.95
CA ASP A 76 -4.32 -11.62 4.69
C ASP A 76 -4.49 -10.76 5.95
N GLU A 77 -4.68 -11.37 7.12
CA GLU A 77 -4.74 -10.67 8.41
C GLU A 77 -3.46 -9.90 8.72
N ALA A 78 -2.31 -10.56 8.59
CA ALA A 78 -1.00 -9.95 8.82
C ALA A 78 -0.73 -8.80 7.83
N GLN A 79 -1.11 -8.97 6.55
CA GLN A 79 -0.97 -7.93 5.54
C GLN A 79 -1.90 -6.75 5.82
N ALA A 80 -3.13 -6.99 6.29
CA ALA A 80 -4.07 -5.95 6.67
C ALA A 80 -3.54 -5.13 7.87
N VAL A 81 -3.07 -5.78 8.93
CA VAL A 81 -2.44 -5.11 10.08
C VAL A 81 -1.24 -4.28 9.64
N ARG A 82 -0.34 -4.86 8.84
CA ARG A 82 0.83 -4.14 8.31
C ARG A 82 0.42 -2.93 7.48
N THR A 83 -0.59 -3.06 6.63
CA THR A 83 -1.09 -1.97 5.79
C THR A 83 -1.62 -0.84 6.65
N VAL A 84 -2.46 -1.14 7.64
CA VAL A 84 -3.01 -0.14 8.56
C VAL A 84 -1.89 0.53 9.36
N TRP A 85 -0.99 -0.26 9.93
CA TRP A 85 0.12 0.25 10.73
C TRP A 85 1.03 1.18 9.92
N VAL A 86 1.57 0.72 8.78
CA VAL A 86 2.46 1.54 7.94
C VAL A 86 1.75 2.80 7.44
N THR A 87 0.50 2.68 6.98
CA THR A 87 -0.25 3.83 6.44
C THR A 87 -0.47 4.89 7.51
N LEU A 88 -0.93 4.49 8.70
CA LEU A 88 -1.18 5.44 9.78
C LEU A 88 0.14 5.99 10.34
N ASP A 89 1.17 5.17 10.46
CA ASP A 89 2.47 5.63 10.94
C ASP A 89 3.06 6.71 10.03
N GLU A 90 3.05 6.47 8.72
CA GLU A 90 3.58 7.40 7.72
C GLU A 90 2.76 8.69 7.63
N GLU A 91 1.44 8.57 7.53
CA GLU A 91 0.56 9.73 7.32
C GLU A 91 0.42 10.59 8.59
N LEU A 92 0.40 9.98 9.78
CA LEU A 92 0.29 10.72 11.04
C LEU A 92 1.62 11.31 11.50
N ALA A 93 2.77 10.67 11.20
CA ALA A 93 4.08 11.20 11.57
C ALA A 93 4.41 12.55 10.89
N ALA A 94 3.79 12.85 9.75
CA ALA A 94 4.01 14.11 9.04
C ALA A 94 3.17 15.29 9.58
N GLY A 95 2.14 15.02 10.38
CA GLY A 95 1.15 15.99 10.84
C GLY A 95 1.10 16.13 12.36
N ARG A 96 0.54 17.25 12.84
CA ARG A 96 0.29 17.47 14.27
C ARG A 96 -1.15 17.12 14.64
N HIS A 97 -1.32 16.40 15.74
CA HIS A 97 -2.65 16.11 16.28
C HIS A 97 -3.44 17.41 16.57
N GLY A 98 -4.74 17.39 16.28
CA GLY A 98 -5.67 18.52 16.45
C GLY A 98 -5.54 19.62 15.38
N VAL A 99 -4.45 19.63 14.60
CA VAL A 99 -4.22 20.63 13.55
C VAL A 99 -4.29 20.01 12.17
N ASP A 100 -3.56 18.91 11.98
CA ASP A 100 -3.42 18.22 10.70
C ASP A 100 -4.21 16.91 10.69
N TRP A 101 -4.48 16.32 11.85
CA TRP A 101 -5.38 15.17 11.94
C TRP A 101 -6.16 15.14 13.26
N SER A 102 -7.35 14.55 13.23
CA SER A 102 -8.19 14.35 14.40
C SER A 102 -9.09 13.14 14.21
N LEU A 103 -9.62 12.62 15.32
CA LEU A 103 -10.63 11.57 15.27
C LEU A 103 -12.00 12.12 14.88
N GLU A 104 -12.72 11.36 14.06
CA GLU A 104 -14.13 11.53 13.75
C GLU A 104 -14.86 10.31 14.33
N GLY A 105 -15.17 10.39 15.62
CA GLY A 105 -15.65 9.25 16.42
C GLY A 105 -14.56 8.18 16.62
N GLU A 106 -14.97 6.96 16.93
CA GLU A 106 -14.03 5.85 17.22
C GLU A 106 -13.63 5.04 15.98
N ARG A 107 -14.14 5.37 14.78
CA ARG A 107 -13.94 4.55 13.57
C ARG A 107 -13.32 5.29 12.40
N ALA A 108 -13.10 6.60 12.52
CA ALA A 108 -12.54 7.38 11.44
C ALA A 108 -11.52 8.40 11.95
N ILE A 109 -10.55 8.67 11.08
CA ILE A 109 -9.51 9.67 11.26
C ILE A 109 -9.63 10.61 10.07
N VAL A 110 -9.86 11.89 10.33
CA VAL A 110 -9.77 12.94 9.32
C VAL A 110 -8.37 13.52 9.39
N LEU A 111 -7.72 13.68 8.24
CA LEU A 111 -6.36 14.16 8.19
C LEU A 111 -6.06 15.01 6.95
N ARG A 112 -4.97 15.74 7.08
CA ARG A 112 -4.20 16.41 6.05
C ARG A 112 -3.02 15.51 5.75
N ALA A 113 -3.16 14.68 4.74
CA ALA A 113 -2.14 13.74 4.30
C ALA A 113 -1.02 14.49 3.56
N PHE A 114 0.23 14.31 3.98
CA PHE A 114 1.37 15.06 3.42
C PHE A 114 1.68 14.61 1.99
N ARG A 115 1.94 15.56 1.08
CA ARG A 115 2.18 15.28 -0.35
C ARG A 115 3.49 15.83 -0.90
N GLY A 116 4.15 16.75 -0.20
CA GLY A 116 5.46 17.26 -0.57
C GLY A 116 5.77 18.66 -0.05
N LEU A 117 6.86 19.22 -0.57
CA LEU A 117 7.45 20.49 -0.15
C LEU A 117 7.62 21.44 -1.34
N ALA A 118 7.38 22.72 -1.10
CA ALA A 118 7.69 23.79 -2.03
C ALA A 118 8.51 24.86 -1.33
N ARG A 119 9.63 25.25 -1.93
CA ARG A 119 10.34 26.48 -1.54
C ARG A 119 9.78 27.65 -2.34
N VAL A 120 9.50 28.76 -1.67
CA VAL A 120 9.10 30.00 -2.33
C VAL A 120 10.34 30.63 -2.97
N THR A 121 10.26 30.90 -4.28
CA THR A 121 11.35 31.51 -5.06
C THR A 121 11.03 32.93 -5.51
N GLY A 122 9.77 33.34 -5.44
CA GLY A 122 9.38 34.71 -5.75
C GLY A 122 7.91 34.97 -5.52
N GLN A 123 7.55 36.26 -5.52
CA GLN A 123 6.18 36.73 -5.42
C GLN A 123 5.74 37.27 -6.79
N GLY A 124 4.58 36.82 -7.26
CA GLY A 124 3.95 37.29 -8.48
C GLY A 124 3.13 38.57 -8.25
N GLU A 125 2.64 39.15 -9.34
CA GLU A 125 1.77 40.33 -9.30
C GLU A 125 0.47 40.03 -8.52
N GLY A 126 0.09 40.93 -7.61
CA GLY A 126 -1.13 40.82 -6.80
C GLY A 126 -0.96 40.26 -5.38
N GLY A 127 0.26 39.92 -4.95
CA GLY A 127 0.59 39.66 -3.55
C GLY A 127 0.24 38.26 -3.01
N ASP A 128 -0.79 37.61 -3.56
CA ASP A 128 -1.24 36.26 -3.18
C ASP A 128 -0.74 35.15 -4.12
N ARG A 129 -0.01 35.52 -5.19
CA ARG A 129 0.55 34.60 -6.17
C ARG A 129 2.04 34.43 -5.92
N TRP A 130 2.50 33.19 -5.93
CA TRP A 130 3.86 32.83 -5.55
C TRP A 130 4.47 31.88 -6.58
N THR A 131 5.72 32.13 -6.95
CA THR A 131 6.52 31.17 -7.68
C THR A 131 7.22 30.26 -6.69
N VAL A 132 7.17 28.96 -6.94
CA VAL A 132 7.73 27.94 -6.06
C VAL A 132 8.54 26.90 -6.81
N ALA A 133 9.57 26.38 -6.15
CA ALA A 133 10.27 25.16 -6.52
C ALA A 133 9.66 23.99 -5.73
N TRP A 134 8.91 23.11 -6.41
CA TRP A 134 8.09 22.06 -5.80
C TRP A 134 8.67 20.65 -6.00
N VAL A 135 8.72 19.85 -4.93
CA VAL A 135 8.98 18.41 -4.98
C VAL A 135 7.89 17.68 -4.20
N GLY A 136 7.28 16.66 -4.80
CA GLY A 136 6.33 15.81 -4.13
C GLY A 136 5.85 14.63 -4.97
N HIS A 137 5.00 13.81 -4.39
CA HIS A 137 4.52 12.55 -5.00
C HIS A 137 3.53 12.77 -6.13
N ARG A 138 2.87 13.94 -6.17
CA ARG A 138 1.91 14.32 -7.20
C ARG A 138 1.87 15.83 -7.39
N GLU A 139 1.20 16.26 -8.45
CA GLU A 139 0.91 17.68 -8.66
C GLU A 139 -0.15 18.16 -7.65
N PRO A 140 0.07 19.31 -6.98
CA PRO A 140 -0.94 19.92 -6.11
C PRO A 140 -2.14 20.40 -6.91
N VAL A 141 -3.32 20.42 -6.27
CA VAL A 141 -4.57 20.84 -6.90
C VAL A 141 -5.22 21.94 -6.06
N GLY A 142 -5.34 23.12 -6.66
CA GLY A 142 -6.05 24.25 -6.08
C GLY A 142 -7.52 23.94 -5.75
N GLY A 143 -8.02 24.55 -4.68
CA GLY A 143 -9.36 24.37 -4.14
C GLY A 143 -9.58 23.05 -3.38
N ARG A 144 -8.61 22.12 -3.40
CA ARG A 144 -8.70 20.82 -2.72
C ARG A 144 -7.57 20.61 -1.71
N ASP A 145 -6.36 20.97 -2.10
CA ASP A 145 -5.20 20.80 -1.25
C ASP A 145 -5.04 22.02 -0.32
N SER A 146 -4.33 21.84 0.79
CA SER A 146 -4.05 22.89 1.77
C SER A 146 -2.56 22.99 2.01
N LEU A 147 -2.11 24.14 2.48
CA LEU A 147 -0.71 24.43 2.77
C LEU A 147 -0.50 24.64 4.26
N ARG A 148 0.65 24.18 4.75
CA ARG A 148 1.29 24.77 5.94
C ARG A 148 2.46 25.58 5.44
N VAL A 149 2.49 26.87 5.72
CA VAL A 149 3.51 27.77 5.22
C VAL A 149 4.35 28.29 6.38
N LEU A 150 5.66 28.15 6.25
CA LEU A 150 6.67 28.67 7.14
C LEU A 150 7.07 30.06 6.67
N THR A 151 7.03 31.03 7.58
CA THR A 151 7.42 32.42 7.31
C THR A 151 8.85 32.70 7.74
N ALA A 152 9.41 33.83 7.30
CA ALA A 152 10.73 34.32 7.69
C ALA A 152 10.89 34.53 9.21
N GLU A 153 9.78 34.78 9.92
CA GLU A 153 9.75 34.89 11.39
C GLU A 153 9.74 33.51 12.08
N GLY A 154 9.86 32.42 11.33
CA GLY A 154 9.88 31.05 11.85
C GLY A 154 8.52 30.53 12.30
N ARG A 155 7.42 31.15 11.85
CA ARG A 155 6.05 30.76 12.24
C ARG A 155 5.40 29.93 11.14
N TRP A 156 4.64 28.92 11.57
CA TRP A 156 3.81 28.12 10.67
C TRP A 156 2.35 28.55 10.71
N TYR A 157 1.77 28.86 9.56
CA TYR A 157 0.32 29.08 9.42
C TYR A 157 -0.28 28.12 8.40
N THR A 158 -1.59 27.91 8.51
CA THR A 158 -2.35 27.10 7.56
C THR A 158 -2.97 28.03 6.52
N ALA A 159 -2.86 27.66 5.25
CA ALA A 159 -3.47 28.38 4.14
C ALA A 159 -4.21 27.42 3.20
N GLU A 160 -5.24 27.92 2.54
CA GLU A 160 -5.89 27.20 1.44
C GLU A 160 -5.09 27.41 0.16
N LEU A 161 -4.76 26.32 -0.54
CA LEU A 161 -4.19 26.42 -1.87
C LEU A 161 -5.35 26.69 -2.83
N ARG A 162 -5.50 27.94 -3.30
CA ARG A 162 -6.64 28.33 -4.14
C ARG A 162 -6.45 27.92 -5.59
N TRP A 163 -5.24 28.10 -6.10
CA TRP A 163 -4.92 27.83 -7.49
C TRP A 163 -3.49 27.34 -7.67
N THR A 164 -3.27 26.59 -8.75
CA THR A 164 -1.98 26.03 -9.16
C THR A 164 -1.83 26.12 -10.67
N GLY A 165 -0.67 26.52 -11.16
CA GLY A 165 -0.29 26.44 -12.57
C GLY A 165 1.21 26.26 -12.75
N SER A 166 1.62 26.07 -14.00
CA SER A 166 3.03 25.92 -14.35
C SER A 166 3.80 27.21 -14.07
N GLY A 167 5.05 27.07 -13.65
CA GLY A 167 5.97 28.19 -13.37
C GLY A 167 7.26 28.08 -14.19
N PRO A 168 8.12 29.09 -14.12
CA PRO A 168 9.46 29.05 -14.71
C PRO A 168 10.29 27.92 -14.10
N ASP A 169 11.24 27.38 -14.87
CA ASP A 169 12.18 26.37 -14.39
C ASP A 169 12.92 26.88 -13.15
N PRO A 170 12.87 26.18 -11.99
CA PRO A 170 13.50 26.63 -10.75
C PRO A 170 15.01 26.80 -10.91
N MET A 171 15.66 26.06 -11.82
CA MET A 171 17.09 26.21 -12.11
C MET A 171 17.42 27.54 -12.80
N ALA A 172 16.46 28.14 -13.51
CA ALA A 172 16.65 29.44 -14.17
C ALA A 172 16.51 30.61 -13.19
N VAL A 173 15.85 30.42 -12.05
CA VAL A 173 15.55 31.48 -11.08
C VAL A 173 16.63 31.61 -10.01
N ASP A 174 17.21 30.49 -9.56
CA ASP A 174 18.12 30.46 -8.40
C ASP A 174 19.63 30.50 -8.74
N GLY A 175 20.00 30.75 -10.00
CA GLY A 175 21.42 30.94 -10.37
C GLY A 175 22.34 29.72 -10.15
N GLY A 176 21.78 28.53 -9.91
CA GLY A 176 22.49 27.24 -9.93
C GLY A 176 22.75 26.57 -8.57
N ASP A 177 22.87 27.29 -7.47
CA ASP A 177 23.44 26.72 -6.23
C ASP A 177 22.44 26.37 -5.11
N GLY A 178 21.14 26.63 -5.30
CA GLY A 178 20.14 26.45 -4.25
C GLY A 178 18.99 25.48 -4.55
N GLY A 179 18.94 24.86 -5.73
CA GLY A 179 17.76 24.13 -6.19
C GLY A 179 17.44 22.88 -5.37
N MET A 180 16.16 22.67 -5.04
CA MET A 180 15.69 21.36 -4.55
C MET A 180 15.84 20.33 -5.68
N LEU A 181 16.61 19.25 -5.44
CA LEU A 181 16.85 18.23 -6.46
C LEU A 181 15.53 17.62 -6.94
N GLY A 182 15.30 17.62 -8.26
CA GLY A 182 14.06 17.13 -8.86
C GLY A 182 12.86 18.10 -8.75
N ALA A 183 13.08 19.34 -8.32
CA ALA A 183 12.02 20.32 -8.22
C ALA A 183 11.46 20.72 -9.58
N ARG A 184 10.15 21.00 -9.59
CA ARG A 184 9.41 21.55 -10.71
C ARG A 184 8.98 22.96 -10.38
N GLY A 185 9.09 23.84 -11.37
CA GLY A 185 8.62 25.22 -11.25
C GLY A 185 7.11 25.28 -11.30
N ALA A 186 6.50 25.91 -10.30
CA ALA A 186 5.07 26.12 -10.28
C ALA A 186 4.72 27.54 -9.81
N THR A 187 3.54 27.99 -10.19
CA THR A 187 2.94 29.23 -9.70
C THR A 187 1.69 28.85 -8.92
N TRP A 188 1.62 29.23 -7.66
CA TRP A 188 0.52 28.90 -6.78
C TRP A 188 -0.14 30.18 -6.26
N GLU A 189 -1.40 30.06 -5.86
CA GLU A 189 -2.15 31.16 -5.26
C GLU A 189 -2.64 30.76 -3.87
N TRP A 190 -2.26 31.50 -2.85
CA TRP A 190 -2.75 31.35 -1.47
C TRP A 190 -2.67 32.68 -0.73
N SER A 191 -3.57 32.89 0.23
CA SER A 191 -3.50 34.04 1.13
C SER A 191 -2.57 33.79 2.31
N HIS A 192 -1.84 34.82 2.71
CA HIS A 192 -0.95 34.79 3.86
C HIS A 192 -1.22 35.98 4.81
N PRO A 193 -0.86 35.86 6.10
CA PRO A 193 -0.95 36.99 7.02
C PRO A 193 -0.14 38.19 6.50
N PRO A 194 -0.69 39.42 6.55
CA PRO A 194 0.04 40.61 6.11
C PRO A 194 1.39 40.75 6.83
N GLY A 195 2.45 40.99 6.06
CA GLY A 195 3.80 41.23 6.58
C GLY A 195 4.59 39.97 6.96
N ALA A 196 4.08 38.76 6.67
CA ALA A 196 4.78 37.51 6.94
C ALA A 196 5.33 36.90 5.64
N GLU A 197 6.63 37.01 5.40
CA GLU A 197 7.23 36.55 4.15
C GLU A 197 7.31 35.01 4.11
N PRO A 198 6.65 34.32 3.17
CA PRO A 198 6.66 32.87 3.13
C PRO A 198 7.97 32.33 2.52
N ILE A 199 8.57 31.34 3.17
CA ILE A 199 9.84 30.72 2.75
C ILE A 199 9.60 29.30 2.22
N LEU A 200 8.79 28.52 2.93
CA LEU A 200 8.58 27.10 2.65
C LEU A 200 7.11 26.74 2.84
N ALA A 201 6.55 25.96 1.92
CA ALA A 201 5.21 25.42 2.01
C ALA A 201 5.25 23.88 2.04
N ARG A 202 4.52 23.28 2.97
CA ARG A 202 4.18 21.85 2.98
C ARG A 202 2.79 21.70 2.38
N VAL A 203 2.64 20.84 1.38
CA VAL A 203 1.35 20.58 0.73
C VAL A 203 0.68 19.38 1.36
N PHE A 204 -0.60 19.52 1.65
CA PHE A 204 -1.42 18.49 2.22
C PHE A 204 -2.71 18.27 1.45
N GLU A 205 -3.15 17.02 1.42
CA GLU A 205 -4.41 16.58 0.85
C GLU A 205 -5.40 16.26 1.96
N ALA A 206 -6.63 16.77 1.85
CA ALA A 206 -7.70 16.36 2.76
C ALA A 206 -8.06 14.88 2.52
N GLY A 207 -7.96 14.08 3.57
CA GLY A 207 -8.21 12.65 3.56
C GLY A 207 -9.04 12.21 4.77
N ARG A 208 -9.66 11.02 4.64
CA ARG A 208 -10.31 10.33 5.75
C ARG A 208 -9.97 8.85 5.69
N TYR A 209 -9.36 8.33 6.74
CA TYR A 209 -9.26 6.90 6.97
C TYR A 209 -10.42 6.43 7.81
N SER A 210 -10.98 5.27 7.50
CA SER A 210 -12.08 4.72 8.31
C SER A 210 -12.06 3.20 8.32
N LEU A 211 -12.43 2.62 9.46
CA LEU A 211 -12.70 1.20 9.64
C LEU A 211 -14.19 0.94 9.42
N GLU A 212 -14.74 1.29 8.25
CA GLU A 212 -16.16 1.08 7.93
C GLU A 212 -16.33 -0.16 7.05
N ASP A 213 -17.48 -0.84 7.18
CA ASP A 213 -17.83 -2.04 6.41
C ASP A 213 -16.81 -3.19 6.56
N GLY A 214 -16.16 -3.27 7.73
CA GLY A 214 -15.16 -4.29 8.04
C GLY A 214 -13.83 -4.14 7.30
N ALA A 215 -13.56 -3.01 6.65
CA ALA A 215 -12.30 -2.77 5.94
C ALA A 215 -11.67 -1.45 6.36
N PHE A 216 -10.34 -1.35 6.25
CA PHE A 216 -9.65 -0.07 6.32
C PHE A 216 -9.75 0.61 4.95
N ARG A 217 -10.40 1.78 4.92
CA ARG A 217 -10.73 2.51 3.70
C ARG A 217 -10.12 3.89 3.75
N TYR A 218 -9.70 4.38 2.58
CA TYR A 218 -9.31 5.77 2.39
C TYR A 218 -10.34 6.48 1.51
N ARG A 219 -10.73 7.68 1.93
CA ARG A 219 -11.50 8.61 1.11
C ARG A 219 -10.70 9.88 0.91
N ARG A 220 -10.49 10.22 -0.36
CA ARG A 220 -9.82 11.44 -0.80
C ARG A 220 -10.84 12.56 -0.98
N GLY A 221 -10.81 13.59 -0.14
CA GLY A 221 -11.76 14.71 -0.18
C GLY A 221 -13.22 14.22 -0.30
N ALA A 222 -13.92 14.69 -1.34
CA ALA A 222 -15.30 14.29 -1.69
C ALA A 222 -15.39 13.08 -2.66
N GLY A 223 -14.27 12.43 -2.97
CA GLY A 223 -14.21 11.30 -3.90
C GLY A 223 -14.79 10.00 -3.34
N GLY A 224 -14.78 8.96 -4.19
CA GLY A 224 -15.21 7.61 -3.81
C GLY A 224 -14.32 6.95 -2.74
N ARG A 225 -14.88 5.94 -2.06
CA ARG A 225 -14.18 5.16 -1.03
C ARG A 225 -13.34 4.08 -1.70
N GLN A 226 -12.03 4.07 -1.46
CA GLN A 226 -11.16 2.98 -1.91
C GLN A 226 -10.82 2.08 -0.72
N PRO A 227 -11.13 0.77 -0.77
CA PRO A 227 -10.64 -0.17 0.23
C PRO A 227 -9.13 -0.33 0.11
N LEU A 228 -8.43 -0.19 1.23
CA LEU A 228 -6.99 -0.47 1.34
C LEU A 228 -6.73 -1.90 1.86
N THR A 229 -7.68 -2.47 2.59
CA THR A 229 -7.67 -3.86 3.03
C THR A 229 -8.94 -4.58 2.59
N PRO A 230 -8.95 -5.92 2.57
CA PRO A 230 -10.18 -6.70 2.48
C PRO A 230 -11.07 -6.49 3.73
N GLU A 231 -12.30 -7.01 3.66
CA GLU A 231 -13.32 -6.89 4.72
C GLU A 231 -13.11 -7.92 5.85
N LEU A 232 -12.02 -7.77 6.58
CA LEU A 232 -11.58 -8.71 7.63
C LEU A 232 -11.93 -8.26 9.05
N PHE A 233 -12.22 -6.97 9.24
CA PHE A 233 -12.38 -6.36 10.55
C PHE A 233 -13.84 -6.42 11.04
N ASP A 234 -13.97 -6.48 12.35
CA ASP A 234 -15.22 -6.45 13.09
C ASP A 234 -15.60 -5.01 13.54
N ALA A 235 -16.86 -4.84 13.94
CA ALA A 235 -17.40 -3.62 14.52
C ALA A 235 -16.73 -3.22 15.85
N ASN A 236 -15.98 -4.11 16.51
CA ASN A 236 -15.20 -3.74 17.68
C ASN A 236 -13.81 -3.15 17.37
N SER A 237 -13.43 -3.05 16.09
CA SER A 237 -12.21 -2.34 15.67
C SER A 237 -12.41 -0.83 15.77
N GLY A 238 -11.37 -0.09 16.14
CA GLY A 238 -11.47 1.36 16.27
C GLY A 238 -10.16 2.07 16.62
N PHE A 239 -10.32 3.36 16.78
CA PHE A 239 -9.32 4.35 17.11
C PHE A 239 -9.72 5.03 18.42
N ARG A 240 -8.76 5.23 19.31
CA ARG A 240 -8.96 5.99 20.55
C ARG A 240 -7.83 6.99 20.71
N ASP A 241 -8.20 8.25 20.91
CA ASP A 241 -7.25 9.30 21.23
C ASP A 241 -6.87 9.17 22.70
N GLU A 242 -5.57 9.11 22.98
CA GLU A 242 -5.00 9.03 24.31
C GLU A 242 -4.09 10.25 24.55
N GLU A 243 -3.68 10.48 25.81
CA GLU A 243 -2.88 11.66 26.15
C GLU A 243 -1.52 11.68 25.41
N ASP A 244 -0.94 10.51 25.20
CA ASP A 244 0.38 10.28 24.63
C ASP A 244 0.37 9.90 23.14
N GLY A 245 -0.81 9.70 22.53
CA GLY A 245 -0.88 9.24 21.15
C GLY A 245 -2.23 8.71 20.72
N LEU A 246 -2.20 7.97 19.60
CA LEU A 246 -3.35 7.29 19.05
C LEU A 246 -3.26 5.79 19.32
N ARG A 247 -4.23 5.25 20.02
CA ARG A 247 -4.41 3.80 20.16
C ARG A 247 -5.24 3.26 19.01
N VAL A 248 -4.71 2.24 18.34
CA VAL A 248 -5.40 1.55 17.25
C VAL A 248 -5.67 0.12 17.67
N ARG A 249 -6.94 -0.28 17.61
CA ARG A 249 -7.38 -1.65 17.92
C ARG A 249 -8.05 -2.24 16.68
N LEU A 250 -7.51 -3.35 16.19
CA LEU A 250 -8.10 -4.12 15.11
C LEU A 250 -8.58 -5.46 15.66
N VAL A 251 -9.88 -5.71 15.53
CA VAL A 251 -10.53 -6.98 15.88
C VAL A 251 -10.94 -7.64 14.57
N PHE A 252 -10.46 -8.85 14.32
CA PHE A 252 -10.83 -9.64 13.16
C PHE A 252 -12.17 -10.34 13.39
N ARG A 253 -12.88 -10.67 12.31
CA ARG A 253 -14.19 -11.35 12.38
C ARG A 253 -14.15 -12.70 13.10
N ASP A 254 -12.98 -13.35 13.13
CA ASP A 254 -12.78 -14.63 13.82
C ASP A 254 -12.42 -14.45 15.32
N GLY A 255 -12.39 -13.20 15.81
CA GLY A 255 -12.21 -12.86 17.22
C GLY A 255 -10.77 -12.52 17.63
N ASP A 256 -9.78 -12.79 16.77
CA ASP A 256 -8.40 -12.37 17.01
C ASP A 256 -8.31 -10.84 17.06
N ALA A 257 -7.48 -10.30 17.96
CA ALA A 257 -7.32 -8.86 18.13
C ALA A 257 -5.85 -8.45 18.20
N THR A 258 -5.53 -7.34 17.55
CA THR A 258 -4.24 -6.67 17.61
C THR A 258 -4.45 -5.23 18.05
N GLU A 259 -3.59 -4.75 18.94
CA GLU A 259 -3.64 -3.38 19.45
C GLU A 259 -2.23 -2.80 19.49
N TRP A 260 -2.09 -1.54 19.09
CA TRP A 260 -0.83 -0.81 19.19
C TRP A 260 -1.08 0.68 19.43
N HIS A 261 0.00 1.38 19.75
CA HIS A 261 0.01 2.81 20.03
C HIS A 261 0.91 3.55 19.03
N ILE A 262 0.44 4.69 18.55
CA ILE A 262 1.18 5.62 17.70
C ILE A 262 1.44 6.89 18.54
N PRO A 263 2.70 7.17 18.92
CA PRO A 263 3.00 8.31 19.78
C PRO A 263 2.68 9.65 19.09
N ARG A 264 2.23 10.63 19.87
CA ARG A 264 1.82 11.96 19.39
C ARG A 264 2.99 12.81 18.90
N GLU A 265 4.18 12.62 19.46
CA GLU A 265 5.41 13.32 19.10
C GLU A 265 6.50 12.29 18.77
N ARG A 266 7.19 12.48 17.64
CA ARG A 266 8.40 11.76 17.24
C ARG A 266 9.57 12.74 17.14
#